data_AF-D9UCM7-F1
#
_entry.id   AF-D9UCM7-F1
#
_cell.length_a   1.000
_cell.length_b   1.000
_cell.length_c   1.000
_cell.angle_alpha   90.00
_cell.angle_beta   90.00
_cell.angle_gamma   90.00
#
_symmetry.space_group_name_H-M   'P 1'
#
loop_
_entity.id
_entity.type
_entity.pdbx_description
1 polymer ?
#
loop_
_entity_poly.entity_id
_entity_poly.type
_entity_poly.pdbx_seq_one_letter_code
_entity_poly.pdbx_strand_id
1 'polypeptide(L)'
;MAAGELGRRVNEEEYRAYLREERAAFARVLERYGSRTPDRARAEALTAYPYEPPEAPYRDLVFHDEAWHWAMLHLHGERYWHDHPELLHAPREYEEQYEQQADRSNPPPPTP
;
A
#
# COMPACT_ATOMS: atom_id res chain seq x y z
N MET A 1 -33.45 15.38 -2.76
CA MET A 1 -32.57 14.19 -2.75
C MET A 1 -31.27 14.56 -3.41
N ALA A 2 -30.28 15.00 -2.63
CA ALA A 2 -28.93 15.30 -3.11
C ALA A 2 -27.96 14.80 -2.03
N ALA A 3 -27.67 13.51 -2.08
CA ALA A 3 -26.55 12.92 -1.36
C ALA A 3 -25.42 12.80 -2.39
N GLY A 4 -24.63 13.85 -2.55
CA GLY A 4 -23.61 13.93 -3.58
C GLY A 4 -22.49 14.83 -3.15
N GLU A 5 -21.82 14.51 -2.05
CA GLU A 5 -20.59 15.20 -1.62
C GLU A 5 -19.90 14.50 -0.42
N LEU A 6 -19.66 13.19 -0.51
CA LEU A 6 -18.75 12.51 0.43
C LEU A 6 -17.96 11.45 -0.32
N GLY A 7 -16.71 11.75 -0.61
CA GLY A 7 -15.77 10.89 -1.31
C GLY A 7 -15.07 11.68 -2.40
N ARG A 8 -13.85 12.15 -2.12
CA ARG A 8 -12.93 12.58 -3.18
C ARG A 8 -12.91 11.46 -4.22
N ARG A 9 -13.48 11.67 -5.41
CA ARG A 9 -13.24 10.76 -6.53
C ARG A 9 -11.72 10.82 -6.75
N VAL A 10 -10.99 9.82 -6.27
CA VAL A 10 -9.57 9.68 -6.58
C VAL A 10 -9.49 9.70 -8.10
N ASN A 11 -8.78 10.68 -8.66
CA ASN A 11 -8.69 10.74 -10.10
C ASN A 11 -7.94 9.49 -10.60
N GLU A 12 -8.22 9.03 -11.82
CA GLU A 12 -7.67 7.77 -12.33
C GLU A 12 -6.13 7.75 -12.34
N GLU A 13 -5.50 8.92 -12.46
CA GLU A 13 -4.04 9.06 -12.46
C GLU A 13 -3.44 8.93 -11.05
N GLU A 14 -4.07 9.54 -10.05
CA GLU A 14 -3.74 9.43 -8.62
C GLU A 14 -3.90 7.98 -8.16
N TYR A 15 -5.00 7.32 -8.53
CA TYR A 15 -5.20 5.90 -8.22
C TYR A 15 -4.07 5.04 -8.78
N ARG A 16 -3.74 5.23 -10.07
CA ARG A 16 -2.66 4.48 -10.70
C ARG A 16 -1.29 4.80 -10.12
N ALA A 17 -1.06 6.03 -9.69
CA ALA A 17 0.17 6.41 -9.01
C ALA A 17 0.29 5.67 -7.68
N TYR A 18 -0.76 5.73 -6.86
CA TYR A 18 -0.83 5.07 -5.57
C TYR A 18 -0.68 3.54 -5.72
N LEU A 19 -1.41 2.93 -6.65
CA LEU A 19 -1.33 1.49 -6.95
C LEU A 19 0.09 1.05 -7.36
N ARG A 20 0.82 1.89 -8.11
CA ARG A 20 2.22 1.60 -8.47
C ARG A 20 3.14 1.66 -7.26
N GLU A 21 2.92 2.62 -6.38
CA GLU A 21 3.73 2.81 -5.17
C GLU A 21 3.52 1.64 -4.19
N GLU A 22 2.27 1.27 -3.91
CA GLU A 22 1.93 0.13 -3.05
C GLU A 22 2.50 -1.19 -3.58
N ARG A 23 2.38 -1.45 -4.89
CA ARG A 23 3.00 -2.64 -5.51
C ARG A 23 4.52 -2.63 -5.37
N ALA A 24 5.16 -1.47 -5.50
CA ALA A 24 6.61 -1.36 -5.35
C ALA A 24 7.03 -1.56 -3.90
N ALA A 25 6.30 -1.00 -2.94
CA ALA A 25 6.55 -1.16 -1.51
C ALA A 25 6.41 -2.64 -1.10
N PHE A 26 5.30 -3.28 -1.47
CA PHE A 26 5.06 -4.70 -1.23
C PHE A 26 6.14 -5.58 -1.83
N ALA A 27 6.50 -5.38 -3.11
CA ALA A 27 7.54 -6.14 -3.78
C ALA A 27 8.90 -6.01 -3.07
N ARG A 28 9.28 -4.80 -2.63
CA ARG A 28 10.52 -4.59 -1.86
C ARG A 28 10.53 -5.36 -0.55
N VAL A 29 9.39 -5.46 0.14
CA VAL A 29 9.29 -6.28 1.37
C VAL A 29 9.50 -7.75 1.03
N LEU A 30 8.87 -8.26 -0.03
CA LEU A 30 9.05 -9.66 -0.44
C LEU A 30 10.49 -9.97 -0.85
N GLU A 31 11.18 -9.05 -1.52
CA GLU A 31 12.60 -9.20 -1.88
C GLU A 31 13.48 -9.26 -0.61
N ARG A 32 13.31 -8.30 0.30
CA ARG A 32 14.18 -8.15 1.48
C ARG A 32 13.89 -9.16 2.60
N TYR A 33 12.62 -9.45 2.87
CA TYR A 33 12.18 -10.27 4.01
C TYR A 33 11.65 -11.64 3.57
N GLY A 34 11.20 -11.77 2.33
CA GLY A 34 10.71 -13.02 1.77
C GLY A 34 11.73 -13.82 0.96
N SER A 35 12.94 -13.30 0.68
CA SER A 35 13.85 -13.97 -0.26
C SER A 35 13.22 -14.24 -1.64
N ARG A 36 12.25 -13.41 -2.07
CA ARG A 36 11.66 -13.49 -3.42
C ARG A 36 12.62 -12.84 -4.40
N THR A 37 12.72 -13.41 -5.60
CA THR A 37 13.40 -12.71 -6.71
C THR A 37 12.59 -11.49 -7.13
N PRO A 38 13.21 -10.47 -7.75
CA PRO A 38 12.48 -9.28 -8.19
C PRO A 38 11.28 -9.58 -9.09
N ASP A 39 11.41 -10.54 -10.02
CA ASP A 39 10.32 -10.92 -10.93
C ASP A 39 9.16 -11.59 -10.18
N ARG A 40 9.48 -12.45 -9.21
CA ARG A 40 8.46 -13.12 -8.38
C ARG A 40 7.76 -12.13 -7.47
N ALA A 41 8.51 -11.23 -6.82
CA ALA A 41 7.96 -10.19 -5.98
C ALA A 41 7.00 -9.26 -6.74
N ARG A 42 7.33 -8.90 -7.98
CA ARG A 42 6.44 -8.14 -8.87
C ARG A 42 5.17 -8.90 -9.23
N ALA A 43 5.27 -10.19 -9.55
CA ALA A 43 4.11 -11.01 -9.86
C ALA A 43 3.17 -11.16 -8.64
N GLU A 44 3.73 -11.38 -7.46
CA GLU A 44 2.99 -11.45 -6.20
C GLU A 44 2.33 -10.08 -5.87
N ALA A 45 3.03 -8.96 -6.10
CA ALA A 45 2.48 -7.61 -5.93
C ALA A 45 1.29 -7.32 -6.86
N LEU A 46 1.35 -7.76 -8.13
CA LEU A 46 0.23 -7.62 -9.07
C LEU A 46 -1.01 -8.40 -8.63
N THR A 47 -0.81 -9.51 -7.93
CA THR A 47 -1.88 -10.36 -7.41
C THR A 47 -2.46 -9.78 -6.12
N ALA A 48 -1.61 -9.28 -5.21
CA ALA A 48 -2.02 -8.67 -3.96
C ALA A 48 -2.73 -7.33 -4.16
N TYR A 49 -2.29 -6.54 -5.15
CA TYR A 49 -2.88 -5.25 -5.50
C TYR A 49 -3.40 -5.29 -6.94
N PRO A 50 -4.55 -5.91 -7.21
CA PRO A 50 -5.14 -5.90 -8.54
C PRO A 50 -5.55 -4.47 -8.93
N TYR A 51 -5.60 -4.20 -10.23
CA TYR A 51 -6.24 -2.97 -10.70
C TYR A 51 -7.75 -3.14 -10.59
N GLU A 52 -8.42 -2.17 -9.97
CA GLU A 52 -9.86 -2.12 -9.83
C GLU A 52 -10.41 -1.00 -10.74
N PRO A 53 -11.41 -1.25 -11.59
CA PRO A 53 -11.98 -0.21 -12.44
C PRO A 53 -12.76 0.84 -11.62
N PRO A 54 -13.00 2.06 -12.14
CA PRO A 54 -13.67 3.13 -11.40
C PRO A 54 -15.06 2.77 -10.88
N GLU A 55 -15.71 1.80 -11.50
CA GLU A 55 -17.05 1.31 -11.15
C GLU A 55 -17.02 0.20 -10.09
N ALA A 56 -15.84 -0.28 -9.68
CA ALA A 56 -15.72 -1.33 -8.67
C ALA A 56 -16.23 -0.82 -7.31
N PRO A 57 -17.14 -1.57 -6.64
CA PRO A 57 -17.84 -1.09 -5.45
C PRO A 57 -16.93 -0.92 -4.22
N TYR A 58 -15.75 -1.52 -4.23
CA TYR A 58 -14.77 -1.49 -3.14
C TYR A 58 -13.40 -1.00 -3.60
N ARG A 59 -13.36 -0.22 -4.69
CA ARG A 59 -12.11 0.36 -5.18
C ARG A 59 -11.40 1.10 -4.06
N ASP A 60 -10.09 0.93 -4.00
CA ASP A 60 -9.17 1.52 -3.00
C ASP A 60 -9.22 0.87 -1.62
N LEU A 61 -10.07 -0.15 -1.40
CA LEU A 61 -10.16 -0.81 -0.09
C LEU A 61 -8.85 -1.48 0.32
N VAL A 62 -8.10 -1.98 -0.67
CA VAL A 62 -6.80 -2.64 -0.46
C VAL A 62 -5.72 -1.68 0.09
N PHE A 63 -5.94 -0.37 0.01
CA PHE A 63 -5.02 0.67 0.49
C PHE A 63 -5.26 1.11 1.94
N HIS A 64 -6.23 0.52 2.64
CA HIS A 64 -6.55 0.92 4.01
C HIS A 64 -5.45 0.55 5.01
N ASP A 65 -4.72 -0.51 4.73
CA ASP A 65 -3.59 -0.97 5.54
C ASP A 65 -2.31 -0.86 4.72
N GLU A 66 -1.20 -0.61 5.41
CA GLU A 66 0.11 -0.43 4.79
C GLU A 66 0.56 -1.69 4.03
N ALA A 67 1.32 -1.49 2.95
CA ALA A 67 1.91 -2.62 2.22
C ALA A 67 2.79 -3.53 3.09
N TRP A 68 3.33 -3.01 4.19
CA TRP A 68 3.99 -3.83 5.21
C TRP A 68 3.06 -4.88 5.80
N HIS A 69 1.88 -4.48 6.28
CA HIS A 69 0.90 -5.37 6.89
C HIS A 69 0.50 -6.48 5.92
N TRP A 70 0.16 -6.09 4.68
CA TRP A 70 -0.19 -7.04 3.63
C TRP A 70 0.96 -7.99 3.30
N ALA A 71 2.19 -7.50 3.24
CA ALA A 71 3.36 -8.34 2.99
C ALA A 71 3.61 -9.33 4.12
N MET A 72 3.46 -8.92 5.38
CA MET A 72 3.60 -9.82 6.53
C MET A 72 2.50 -10.90 6.53
N LEU A 73 1.24 -10.53 6.26
CA LEU A 73 0.16 -11.50 6.05
C LEU A 73 0.48 -12.48 4.92
N HIS A 74 1.04 -12.00 3.81
CA HIS A 74 1.40 -12.84 2.67
C HIS A 74 2.55 -13.81 2.98
N LEU A 75 3.53 -13.39 3.78
CA LEU A 75 4.71 -14.18 4.12
C LEU A 75 4.46 -15.18 5.26
N HIS A 76 3.73 -14.75 6.29
CA HIS A 76 3.60 -15.47 7.57
C HIS A 76 2.17 -15.92 7.88
N GLY A 77 1.18 -15.47 7.10
CA GLY A 77 -0.23 -15.81 7.28
C GLY A 77 -0.97 -14.91 8.29
N GLU A 78 -2.26 -15.20 8.49
CA GLU A 78 -3.20 -14.36 9.25
C GLU A 78 -2.83 -14.14 10.72
N ARG A 79 -1.97 -14.99 11.29
CA ARG A 79 -1.56 -14.91 12.70
C ARG A 79 -0.16 -14.34 12.91
N TYR A 80 0.43 -13.73 11.89
CA TYR A 80 1.81 -13.28 11.96
C TYR A 80 2.09 -12.36 13.16
N TRP A 81 1.16 -11.47 13.53
CA TRP A 81 1.37 -10.57 14.67
C TRP A 81 1.45 -11.30 16.01
N HIS A 82 0.87 -12.51 16.10
CA HIS A 82 0.91 -13.32 17.30
C HIS A 82 2.19 -14.16 17.33
N ASP A 83 2.59 -14.71 16.19
CA ASP A 83 3.72 -15.64 16.09
C ASP A 83 5.06 -14.91 15.86
N HIS A 84 5.00 -13.68 15.33
CA HIS A 84 6.10 -12.77 15.02
C HIS A 84 5.76 -11.34 15.46
N PRO A 85 5.58 -11.07 16.77
CA PRO A 85 5.23 -9.73 17.26
C PRO A 85 6.27 -8.66 16.90
N GLU A 86 7.53 -9.05 16.66
CA GLU A 86 8.59 -8.18 16.17
C GLU A 86 8.35 -7.61 14.77
N LEU A 87 7.44 -8.20 13.99
CA LEU A 87 7.07 -7.74 12.64
C LEU A 87 5.76 -6.92 12.63
N LEU A 88 5.17 -6.66 13.80
CA LEU A 88 3.93 -5.88 13.91
C LEU A 88 4.09 -4.47 13.33
N HIS A 89 5.24 -3.86 13.57
CA HIS A 89 5.60 -2.55 13.05
C HIS A 89 6.70 -2.69 11.99
N ALA A 90 6.61 -1.89 10.94
CA ALA A 90 7.66 -1.82 9.96
C ALA A 90 8.94 -1.24 10.61
N PRO A 91 10.14 -1.68 10.20
CA PRO A 91 11.36 -1.02 10.60
C PRO A 91 11.33 0.45 10.18
N ARG A 92 11.90 1.33 10.99
CA ARG A 92 11.92 2.79 10.75
C ARG A 92 12.39 3.19 9.35
N GLU A 93 13.37 2.46 8.80
CA GLU A 93 13.88 2.67 7.43
C GLU A 93 12.81 2.53 6.34
N TYR A 94 11.78 1.72 6.60
CA TYR A 94 10.63 1.53 5.73
C TYR A 94 9.58 2.62 5.97
N GLU A 95 9.29 2.93 7.24
CA GLU A 95 8.35 3.99 7.63
C GLU A 95 8.78 5.37 7.09
N GLU A 96 10.07 5.70 7.16
CA GLU A 96 10.63 6.95 6.63
C GLU A 96 10.37 7.13 5.13
N GLN A 97 10.23 6.05 4.35
CA GLN A 97 9.90 6.10 2.93
C GLN A 97 8.42 6.44 2.70
N TYR A 98 7.53 5.89 3.53
CA TYR A 98 6.10 6.18 3.51
C TYR A 98 5.80 7.62 3.98
N GLU A 99 6.47 8.10 5.02
CA GLU A 99 6.33 9.48 5.50
C GLU A 99 6.73 10.49 4.43
N GLN A 100 7.86 10.26 3.74
CA GLN A 100 8.29 11.10 2.62
C GLN A 100 7.29 11.12 1.46
N GLN A 101 6.59 10.00 1.25
CA GLN A 101 5.57 9.87 0.21
C GLN A 101 4.26 10.57 0.62
N ALA A 102 3.85 10.47 1.89
CA ALA A 102 2.69 11.17 2.43
C ALA A 102 2.86 12.69 2.38
N ASP A 103 4.05 13.20 2.74
CA ASP A 103 4.39 14.62 2.67
C ASP A 103 4.40 15.14 1.22
N ARG A 104 4.86 14.32 0.27
CA ARG A 104 4.81 14.64 -1.17
C ARG A 104 3.38 14.69 -1.72
N SER A 105 2.50 13.81 -1.24
CA SER A 105 1.09 13.75 -1.67
C SER A 105 0.23 14.81 -0.98
N ASN A 106 0.68 15.40 0.12
CA ASN A 106 -0.03 16.43 0.85
C ASN A 106 0.95 17.55 1.27
N PRO A 107 1.40 18.39 0.33
CA PRO A 107 2.41 19.39 0.63
C PRO A 107 1.89 20.37 1.70
N PRO A 108 2.75 20.82 2.63
CA PRO A 108 2.36 21.79 3.64
C PRO A 108 1.81 23.05 2.96
N PRO A 109 0.74 23.68 3.50
CA PRO A 109 0.20 24.89 2.91
C PRO A 109 1.30 25.95 2.83
N PRO A 110 1.38 26.73 1.73
CA PRO A 110 2.40 27.76 1.61
C PRO A 110 2.28 28.74 2.78
N THR A 111 3.39 28.96 3.48
CA THR A 111 3.48 30.02 4.49
C THR A 111 3.23 31.38 3.85
N PRO A 112 2.44 32.26 4.49
CA PRO A 112 2.06 33.56 3.94
C PRO A 112 3.25 34.51 3.72
#